data_AF-A0A2T2SG68-F1
#
_entry.id   AF-A0A2T2SG68-F1
#
_cell.length_a   1.000
_cell.length_b   1.000
_cell.length_c   1.000
_cell.angle_alpha   90.00
_cell.angle_beta   90.00
_cell.angle_gamma   90.00
#
_symmetry.space_group_name_H-M   'P 1'
#
loop_
_entity.id
_entity.type
_entity.pdbx_description
1 polymer ?
#
loop_
_entity_poly.entity_id
_entity_poly.type
_entity_poly.pdbx_seq_one_letter_code
_entity_poly.pdbx_strand_id
1 'polypeptide(L)'
;KTRTAFMATTQAETTPNPNSLKFTTDNGPFRDDVAAYSSEEEARSDSLAHRLFSVSGVDDVFITPQFVTVSKVPAVDWSTVKPDVESILADHLESE
;
A
#
# COMPACT_ATOMS: atom_id res chain seq x y z
N LYS A 1 1.69 -15.49 28.07
CA LYS A 1 2.80 -15.06 27.19
C LYS A 1 2.35 -13.79 26.49
N THR A 2 2.80 -12.63 26.96
CA THR A 2 2.57 -11.37 26.23
C THR A 2 3.38 -11.46 24.95
N ARG A 3 2.73 -11.62 23.79
CA ARG A 3 3.37 -11.30 22.51
C ARG A 3 3.66 -9.81 22.61
N THR A 4 4.93 -9.43 22.71
CA THR A 4 5.34 -8.09 22.25
C THR A 4 4.84 -8.02 20.82
N ALA A 5 3.83 -7.20 20.54
CA ALA A 5 3.36 -6.98 19.19
C ALA A 5 4.50 -6.32 18.42
N PHE A 6 5.09 -7.06 17.49
CA PHE A 6 5.87 -6.45 16.42
C PHE A 6 4.84 -5.81 15.50
N MET A 7 4.60 -4.51 15.67
CA MET A 7 3.82 -3.76 14.69
C MET A 7 4.64 -3.70 13.40
N ALA A 8 4.10 -4.23 12.31
CA ALA A 8 4.73 -4.09 11.01
C ALA A 8 4.82 -2.61 10.64
N THR A 9 5.96 -2.18 10.12
CA THR A 9 6.19 -0.78 9.74
C THR A 9 6.53 -0.67 8.28
N THR A 10 6.00 0.37 7.63
CA THR A 10 6.35 0.73 6.26
C THR A 10 7.11 2.04 6.20
N GLN A 11 8.02 2.16 5.25
CA GLN A 11 8.69 3.41 4.93
C GLN A 11 8.23 3.91 3.56
N ALA A 12 7.77 5.16 3.51
CA ALA A 12 7.41 5.81 2.26
C ALA A 12 8.59 6.58 1.66
N GLU A 13 8.85 6.36 0.38
CA GLU A 13 9.86 7.00 -0.43
C GLU A 13 9.20 7.76 -1.59
N THR A 14 9.74 8.94 -1.91
CA THR A 14 9.28 9.72 -3.06
C THR A 14 9.72 9.08 -4.36
N THR A 15 8.95 9.30 -5.41
CA THR A 15 9.29 8.90 -6.77
C THR A 15 9.44 10.14 -7.66
N PRO A 16 9.98 10.03 -8.90
CA PRO A 16 9.95 11.12 -9.85
C PRO A 16 8.53 11.61 -10.18
N ASN A 17 7.51 10.77 -9.98
CA ASN A 17 6.11 11.17 -10.08
C ASN A 17 5.64 11.73 -8.71
N PRO A 18 5.32 13.04 -8.60
CA PRO A 18 4.84 13.62 -7.34
C PRO A 18 3.52 13.03 -6.85
N ASN A 19 2.76 12.39 -7.74
CA ASN A 19 1.52 11.71 -7.41
C ASN A 19 1.71 10.25 -6.99
N SER A 20 2.94 9.72 -6.96
CA SER A 20 3.22 8.35 -6.53
C SER A 20 4.23 8.30 -5.40
N LEU A 21 3.93 7.47 -4.39
CA LEU A 21 4.87 7.08 -3.35
C LEU A 21 5.15 5.59 -3.43
N LYS A 22 6.38 5.22 -3.11
CA LYS A 22 6.82 3.83 -2.98
C LYS A 22 6.90 3.49 -1.50
N PHE A 23 6.26 2.40 -1.09
CA PHE A 23 6.24 1.89 0.27
C PHE A 23 7.06 0.62 0.34
N THR A 24 8.03 0.60 1.26
CA THR A 24 8.93 -0.54 1.53
C THR A 24 8.76 -1.02 2.96
N THR A 25 9.19 -2.23 3.26
CA THR A 25 9.16 -2.80 4.61
C THR A 25 10.30 -3.80 4.79
N ASP A 26 10.72 -4.00 6.04
CA ASP A 26 11.65 -5.06 6.45
C ASP A 26 10.91 -6.28 7.03
N ASN A 27 9.57 -6.24 7.10
CA ASN A 27 8.76 -7.25 7.77
C ASN A 27 8.45 -8.49 6.91
N GLY A 28 8.71 -8.43 5.60
CA GLY A 28 8.42 -9.53 4.67
C GLY A 28 7.85 -9.02 3.34
N PRO A 29 7.47 -9.93 2.43
CA PRO A 29 6.89 -9.55 1.18
C PRO A 29 5.44 -9.11 1.32
N PHE A 30 5.03 -8.10 0.54
CA PHE A 30 3.61 -7.73 0.44
C PHE A 30 2.80 -8.77 -0.33
N ARG A 31 3.45 -9.45 -1.28
CA ARG A 31 2.86 -10.48 -2.15
C ARG A 31 3.97 -11.35 -2.76
N ASP A 32 3.65 -12.57 -3.20
CA ASP A 32 4.64 -13.46 -3.83
C ASP A 32 4.98 -13.07 -5.28
N ASP A 33 4.04 -12.45 -6.00
CA ASP A 33 4.19 -12.07 -7.41
C ASP A 33 3.91 -10.59 -7.67
N VAL A 34 4.15 -10.14 -8.90
CA VAL A 34 3.99 -8.73 -9.32
C VAL A 34 2.61 -8.49 -9.93
N ALA A 35 1.90 -7.47 -9.46
CA ALA A 35 0.60 -7.07 -9.98
C ALA A 35 0.48 -5.54 -10.11
N ALA A 36 -0.36 -5.10 -11.04
CA ALA A 36 -0.69 -3.71 -11.27
C ALA A 36 -2.21 -3.59 -11.46
N TYR A 37 -2.79 -2.54 -10.91
CA TYR A 37 -4.21 -2.28 -10.94
C TYR A 37 -4.43 -0.79 -11.16
N SER A 38 -5.36 -0.44 -12.05
CA SER A 38 -5.76 0.94 -12.33
C SER A 38 -7.21 1.23 -11.94
N SER A 39 -7.86 0.31 -11.21
CA SER A 39 -9.18 0.53 -10.63
C SER A 39 -9.52 -0.46 -9.52
N GLU A 40 -10.49 -0.07 -8.68
CA GLU A 40 -11.08 -0.95 -7.65
C GLU A 40 -11.69 -2.23 -8.26
N GLU A 41 -12.30 -2.13 -9.45
CA GLU A 41 -12.92 -3.25 -10.18
C GLU A 41 -11.88 -4.32 -10.53
N GLU A 42 -10.72 -3.92 -11.05
CA GLU A 42 -9.60 -4.83 -11.36
C GLU A 42 -9.00 -5.45 -10.10
N ALA A 43 -8.95 -4.67 -9.02
CA ALA A 43 -8.37 -5.08 -7.74
C ALA A 43 -9.27 -6.01 -6.92
N ARG A 44 -10.55 -6.21 -7.29
CA ARG A 44 -11.56 -6.91 -6.48
C ARG A 44 -11.13 -8.30 -5.96
N SER A 45 -10.34 -9.04 -6.73
CA SER A 45 -9.88 -10.38 -6.35
C SER A 45 -8.59 -10.39 -5.51
N ASP A 46 -7.94 -9.25 -5.34
CA ASP A 46 -6.74 -9.07 -4.50
C ASP A 46 -7.12 -8.25 -3.26
N SER A 47 -7.12 -8.89 -2.09
CA SER A 47 -7.56 -8.25 -0.85
C SER A 47 -6.72 -7.04 -0.45
N LEU A 48 -5.42 -7.03 -0.74
CA LEU A 48 -4.55 -5.90 -0.44
C LEU A 48 -4.86 -4.73 -1.37
N ALA A 49 -4.85 -4.98 -2.68
CA ALA A 49 -5.13 -3.96 -3.68
C ALA A 49 -6.53 -3.38 -3.49
N HIS A 50 -7.55 -4.22 -3.28
CA HIS A 50 -8.93 -3.77 -3.08
C HIS A 50 -9.06 -2.84 -1.87
N ARG A 51 -8.41 -3.16 -0.74
CA ARG A 51 -8.36 -2.27 0.43
C ARG A 51 -7.65 -0.95 0.11
N LEU A 52 -6.55 -0.97 -0.61
CA LEU A 52 -5.85 0.27 -1.01
C LEU A 52 -6.72 1.17 -1.88
N PHE A 53 -7.51 0.61 -2.80
CA PHE A 53 -8.48 1.38 -3.60
C PHE A 53 -9.66 1.94 -2.79
N SER A 54 -9.96 1.38 -1.61
CA SER A 54 -10.98 1.97 -0.72
C SER A 54 -10.54 3.31 -0.11
N VAL A 55 -9.24 3.63 -0.16
CA VAL A 55 -8.72 4.93 0.27
C VAL A 55 -9.08 5.98 -0.79
N SER A 56 -9.91 6.95 -0.40
CA SER A 56 -10.36 8.00 -1.29
C SER A 56 -9.19 8.79 -1.88
N GLY A 57 -9.12 8.80 -3.22
CA GLY A 57 -8.08 9.50 -3.97
C GLY A 57 -6.94 8.61 -4.44
N VAL A 58 -6.92 7.31 -4.15
CA VAL A 58 -6.03 6.35 -4.81
C VAL A 58 -6.49 6.12 -6.27
N ASP A 59 -5.54 6.10 -7.19
CA ASP A 59 -5.75 6.04 -8.65
C ASP A 59 -5.12 4.79 -9.27
N ASP A 60 -3.90 4.44 -8.85
CA ASP A 60 -3.22 3.21 -9.28
C ASP A 60 -2.48 2.55 -8.12
N VAL A 61 -2.36 1.22 -8.19
CA VAL A 61 -1.60 0.41 -7.25
C VAL A 61 -0.71 -0.56 -8.02
N PHE A 62 0.59 -0.58 -7.70
CA PHE A 62 1.56 -1.54 -8.22
C PHE A 62 2.23 -2.27 -7.07
N ILE A 63 2.09 -3.60 -7.03
CA ILE A 63 2.54 -4.44 -5.93
C ILE A 63 3.65 -5.36 -6.44
N THR A 64 4.76 -5.40 -5.72
CA THR A 64 5.83 -6.37 -5.89
C THR A 64 6.10 -7.07 -4.57
N PRO A 65 6.90 -8.14 -4.54
CA PRO A 65 7.34 -8.74 -3.29
C PRO A 65 8.14 -7.80 -2.38
N GLN A 66 8.73 -6.72 -2.90
CA GLN A 66 9.64 -5.87 -2.11
C GLN A 66 9.05 -4.50 -1.78
N PHE A 67 8.10 -4.03 -2.57
CA PHE A 67 7.51 -2.70 -2.42
C PHE A 67 6.13 -2.62 -3.05
N VAL A 68 5.34 -1.66 -2.54
CA VAL A 68 4.07 -1.23 -3.14
C VAL A 68 4.23 0.21 -3.60
N THR A 69 3.89 0.52 -4.84
CA THR A 69 3.70 1.90 -5.29
C THR A 69 2.21 2.21 -5.28
N VAL A 70 1.84 3.30 -4.63
CA VAL A 70 0.48 3.84 -4.69
C VAL A 70 0.54 5.19 -5.39
N SER A 71 -0.34 5.38 -6.36
CA SER A 71 -0.57 6.66 -7.01
C SER A 71 -1.88 7.25 -6.50
N LYS A 72 -1.88 8.55 -6.23
CA LYS A 72 -3.10 9.31 -5.93
C LYS A 72 -3.51 10.19 -7.10
N VAL A 73 -4.76 10.60 -7.12
CA VAL A 73 -5.22 11.66 -8.02
C VAL A 73 -4.48 12.98 -7.72
N PRO A 74 -4.22 13.84 -8.73
CA PRO A 74 -3.46 15.07 -8.53
C PRO A 74 -4.08 16.05 -7.53
N ALA A 75 -5.41 16.07 -7.41
CA ALA A 75 -6.16 17.01 -6.56
C ALA A 75 -6.10 16.70 -5.06
N VAL A 76 -5.60 15.52 -4.68
CA VAL A 76 -5.53 15.06 -3.28
C VAL A 76 -4.12 15.27 -2.73
N ASP A 77 -4.00 15.50 -1.43
CA ASP A 77 -2.72 15.70 -0.76
C ASP A 77 -2.24 14.41 -0.09
N TRP A 78 -0.93 14.16 -0.06
CA TRP A 78 -0.41 12.93 0.53
C TRP A 78 -0.66 12.83 2.04
N SER A 79 -0.80 13.97 2.72
CA SER A 79 -1.14 14.01 4.15
C SER A 79 -2.50 13.39 4.49
N THR A 80 -3.41 13.27 3.52
CA THR A 80 -4.75 12.67 3.72
C THR A 80 -4.83 11.21 3.27
N VAL A 81 -3.90 10.75 2.42
CA VAL A 81 -3.92 9.38 1.85
C VAL A 81 -2.90 8.47 2.54
N LYS A 82 -1.72 9.02 2.83
CA LYS A 82 -0.58 8.26 3.33
C LYS A 82 -0.88 7.52 4.65
N PRO A 83 -1.53 8.11 5.67
CA PRO A 83 -1.78 7.40 6.93
C PRO A 83 -2.66 6.15 6.75
N ASP A 84 -3.68 6.23 5.91
CA ASP A 84 -4.57 5.10 5.63
C ASP A 84 -3.85 4.00 4.84
N VAL A 85 -3.05 4.38 3.84
CA VAL A 85 -2.20 3.44 3.09
C VAL A 85 -1.23 2.72 4.01
N GLU A 86 -0.49 3.43 4.86
CA GLU A 86 0.45 2.83 5.82
C GLU A 86 -0.27 1.88 6.80
N SER A 87 -1.47 2.25 7.25
CA SER A 87 -2.29 1.39 8.12
C SER A 87 -2.72 0.10 7.43
N ILE A 88 -3.17 0.16 6.17
CA ILE A 88 -3.59 -1.02 5.40
C ILE A 88 -2.41 -1.94 5.13
N LEU A 89 -1.25 -1.38 4.77
CA LEU A 89 -0.03 -2.15 4.53
C LEU A 89 0.46 -2.84 5.81
N ALA A 90 0.42 -2.16 6.96
CA ALA A 90 0.78 -2.74 8.24
C ALA A 90 -0.16 -3.89 8.63
N ASP A 91 -1.48 -3.69 8.54
CA ASP A 91 -2.50 -4.72 8.82
C ASP A 91 -2.33 -5.97 7.94
N HIS A 92 -2.02 -5.76 6.67
CA HIS A 92 -1.74 -6.84 5.72
C HIS A 92 -0.51 -7.67 6.13
N LEU A 93 0.58 -7.01 6.54
CA LEU A 93 1.82 -7.67 6.96
C LEU A 93 1.69 -8.37 8.33
N GLU A 94 0.72 -8.00 9.16
CA GLU A 94 0.46 -8.65 10.46
C GLU A 94 -0.50 -9.85 10.38
N SER A 95 -1.32 -9.89 9.33
CA SER A 95 -2.37 -10.90 9.15
C SER A 95 -1.91 -12.15 8.38
N GLU A 96 -0.76 -12.09 7.71
CA GLU A 96 -0.17 -13.17 6.89
C GLU A 96 1.06 -13.81 7.55
#